data_AF-A0A150RXR4-F1
#
_entry.id   AF-A0A150RXR4-F1
#
_cell.length_a   1.000
_cell.length_b   1.000
_cell.length_c   1.000
_cell.angle_alpha   90.00
_cell.angle_beta   90.00
_cell.angle_gamma   90.00
#
_symmetry.space_group_name_H-M   'P 1'
#
loop_
_entity.id
_entity.type
_entity.pdbx_description
1 polymer ?
#
loop_
_entity_poly.entity_id
_entity_poly.type
_entity_poly.pdbx_seq_one_letter_code
_entity_poly.pdbx_strand_id
1 'polypeptide(L)'
;MVSLTLLDGTTITLPARGSKSQSQPQPQSQPQRQAAPAPRAAAQSEPPPPIAADDPGLTARDLVSALRAVSHGADASEILGNNVRWEAMFAALLSLLLKKHLIADWEFVDELKKI
;
A
#
# COMPACT_ATOMS: atom_id res chain seq x y z
N MET A 1 -3.12 -9.32 20.05
CA MET A 1 -2.51 -8.00 20.30
C MET A 1 -1.21 -7.94 19.50
N VAL A 2 -0.83 -6.78 18.99
CA VAL A 2 0.45 -6.57 18.28
C VAL A 2 1.26 -5.57 19.10
N SER A 3 2.54 -5.87 19.33
CA SER A 3 3.47 -4.95 20.01
C SER A 3 4.35 -4.27 18.95
N LEU A 4 4.40 -2.95 18.95
CA LEU A 4 5.26 -2.15 18.07
C LEU A 4 6.27 -1.38 18.91
N THR A 5 7.55 -1.50 18.56
CA THR A 5 8.64 -0.72 19.17
C THR A 5 9.03 0.39 18.20
N LEU A 6 8.89 1.63 18.64
CA LEU A 6 9.30 2.81 17.89
C LEU A 6 10.82 2.97 17.93
N LEU A 7 11.37 3.75 17.00
CA LEU A 7 12.82 4.00 16.92
C LEU A 7 13.38 4.71 18.16
N ASP A 8 12.49 5.38 18.92
CA ASP A 8 12.76 6.02 20.21
C ASP A 8 12.62 5.05 21.41
N GLY A 9 12.65 3.74 21.17
CA GLY A 9 12.48 2.70 22.20
C GLY A 9 11.09 2.61 22.85
N THR A 10 10.17 3.51 22.49
CA THR A 10 8.80 3.52 23.00
C THR A 10 8.02 2.31 22.47
N THR A 11 7.46 1.51 23.37
CA THR A 11 6.68 0.31 23.01
C THR A 11 5.19 0.57 23.15
N ILE A 12 4.42 0.32 22.08
CA ILE A 12 2.97 0.52 22.02
C ILE A 12 2.28 -0.83 21.75
N THR A 13 1.28 -1.15 22.57
CA THR A 13 0.46 -2.37 22.42
C THR A 13 -0.83 -2.02 21.69
N LEU A 14 -1.01 -2.57 20.50
CA LEU A 14 -2.22 -2.41 19.70
C LEU A 14 -3.16 -3.62 19.84
N PRO A 15 -4.47 -3.40 20.01
CA PRO A 15 -5.45 -4.48 19.89
C PRO A 15 -5.44 -5.02 18.46
N ALA A 16 -5.44 -6.34 18.30
CA ALA A 16 -5.44 -6.96 16.99
C ALA A 16 -6.79 -6.69 16.30
N ARG A 17 -6.77 -6.25 15.03
CA ARG A 17 -7.97 -6.15 14.20
C ARG A 17 -8.60 -7.53 14.07
N GLY A 18 -9.80 -7.70 14.64
CA GLY A 18 -10.58 -8.93 14.50
C GLY A 18 -11.05 -9.11 13.07
N SER A 19 -10.59 -10.16 12.40
CA SER A 19 -11.22 -10.64 11.17
C SER A 19 -12.59 -11.24 11.54
N LYS A 20 -13.66 -10.52 11.24
CA LYS A 20 -15.02 -11.07 11.20
C LYS A 20 -15.33 -11.48 9.77
N SER A 21 -15.29 -12.78 9.50
CA SER A 21 -16.02 -13.46 8.42
C SER A 21 -16.21 -14.90 8.90
N GLN A 22 -17.25 -15.10 9.71
CA GLN A 22 -18.57 -15.58 9.31
C GLN A 22 -18.58 -17.10 9.17
N SER A 23 -18.88 -17.71 10.32
CA SER A 23 -19.21 -19.11 10.52
C SER A 23 -20.51 -19.46 9.79
N GLN A 24 -20.50 -20.51 8.98
CA GLN A 24 -21.69 -21.27 8.62
C GLN A 24 -21.48 -22.73 9.07
N PRO A 25 -22.29 -23.28 9.98
CA PRO A 25 -22.26 -24.70 10.32
C PRO A 25 -23.16 -25.50 9.36
N GLN A 26 -22.57 -26.45 8.63
CA GLN A 26 -23.30 -27.56 8.00
C GLN A 26 -23.09 -28.85 8.81
N PRO A 27 -24.16 -29.59 9.14
CA PRO A 27 -24.06 -30.86 9.85
C PRO A 27 -23.74 -32.05 8.93
N GLN A 28 -22.74 -32.82 9.39
CA GLN A 28 -22.64 -34.29 9.39
C GLN A 28 -22.85 -35.07 8.08
N SER A 29 -21.76 -35.65 7.57
CA SER A 29 -21.69 -37.05 7.10
C SER A 29 -20.25 -37.46 6.76
N GLN A 30 -19.59 -38.19 7.67
CA GLN A 30 -18.81 -39.41 7.36
C GLN A 30 -17.97 -39.85 8.58
N PRO A 31 -18.10 -41.11 9.05
CA PRO A 31 -17.19 -41.71 9.99
C PRO A 31 -16.18 -42.59 9.24
N GLN A 32 -14.87 -42.33 9.38
CA GLN A 32 -13.84 -43.39 9.34
C GLN A 32 -12.45 -42.87 9.74
N ARG A 33 -11.96 -43.40 10.88
CA ARG A 33 -10.61 -43.94 11.19
C ARG A 33 -9.39 -43.21 10.59
N GLN A 34 -8.28 -42.92 11.27
CA GLN A 34 -7.66 -43.45 12.50
C GLN A 34 -6.35 -42.67 12.77
N ALA A 35 -5.91 -42.69 14.02
CA ALA A 35 -4.53 -42.63 14.51
C ALA A 35 -3.71 -41.32 14.41
N ALA A 36 -3.49 -40.70 15.57
CA ALA A 36 -2.23 -40.00 15.88
C ALA A 36 -1.11 -41.05 16.11
N PRO A 37 0.18 -40.72 15.90
CA PRO A 37 0.94 -40.01 16.94
C PRO A 37 1.94 -38.97 16.41
N ALA A 38 2.29 -37.98 17.24
CA ALA A 38 3.53 -37.22 17.11
C ALA A 38 4.70 -38.02 17.72
N PRO A 39 5.94 -37.84 17.22
CA PRO A 39 6.83 -36.94 17.95
C PRO A 39 7.76 -36.07 17.07
N ARG A 40 7.89 -34.82 17.53
CA ARG A 40 9.06 -33.92 17.57
C ARG A 40 10.38 -34.34 16.87
N ALA A 41 11.00 -33.32 16.25
CA ALA A 41 12.43 -33.11 15.99
C ALA A 41 12.94 -33.33 14.56
N ALA A 42 12.76 -32.31 13.73
CA ALA A 42 13.79 -31.88 12.79
C ALA A 42 13.72 -30.35 12.70
N ALA A 43 14.42 -29.68 13.62
CA ALA A 43 14.78 -28.27 13.46
C ALA A 43 15.79 -28.20 12.32
N GLN A 44 15.31 -28.15 11.09
CA GLN A 44 16.09 -27.60 9.98
C GLN A 44 15.97 -26.09 10.13
N SER A 45 17.07 -25.45 10.51
CA SER A 45 17.22 -24.00 10.41
C SER A 45 17.20 -23.63 8.94
N GLU A 46 16.01 -23.52 8.34
CA GLU A 46 15.85 -22.74 7.13
C GLU A 46 16.26 -21.31 7.46
N PRO A 47 17.24 -20.72 6.73
CA PRO A 47 17.48 -19.31 6.85
C PRO A 47 16.16 -18.59 6.55
N PRO A 48 15.77 -17.56 7.33
CA PRO A 48 14.59 -16.79 6.98
C PRO A 48 14.76 -16.33 5.52
N PRO A 49 13.71 -16.42 4.68
CA PRO A 49 13.79 -15.91 3.33
C PRO A 49 14.29 -14.46 3.41
N PRO A 50 15.15 -14.01 2.48
CA PRO A 50 15.49 -12.60 2.42
C PRO A 50 14.15 -11.87 2.40
N ILE A 51 13.95 -10.98 3.38
CA ILE A 51 12.82 -10.06 3.40
C ILE A 51 12.82 -9.47 2.00
N ALA A 52 11.82 -9.84 1.19
CA ALA A 52 11.70 -9.36 -0.17
C ALA A 52 11.83 -7.86 -0.05
N ALA A 53 12.91 -7.30 -0.61
CA ALA A 53 13.11 -5.87 -0.61
C ALA A 53 11.81 -5.30 -1.17
N ASP A 54 11.06 -4.56 -0.33
CA ASP A 54 9.94 -3.76 -0.80
C ASP A 54 10.50 -3.01 -2.00
N ASP A 55 9.98 -3.31 -3.21
CA ASP A 55 10.28 -2.53 -4.39
C ASP A 55 10.14 -1.07 -3.95
N PRO A 56 11.22 -0.26 -3.96
CA PRO A 56 11.11 1.13 -3.57
C PRO A 56 10.30 1.82 -4.67
N GLY A 57 8.99 1.66 -4.57
CA GLY A 57 8.03 2.16 -5.53
C GLY A 57 8.17 3.66 -5.62
N LEU A 58 7.93 4.19 -6.82
CA LEU A 58 8.01 5.62 -7.13
C LEU A 58 7.37 6.45 -6.01
N THR A 59 8.18 7.24 -5.31
CA THR A 59 7.66 8.10 -4.24
C THR A 59 7.18 9.43 -4.82
N ALA A 60 6.32 10.13 -4.06
CA ALA A 60 5.89 11.47 -4.43
C ALA A 60 7.08 12.45 -4.53
N ARG A 61 8.15 12.24 -3.75
CA ARG A 61 9.37 13.06 -3.83
C ARG A 61 10.11 12.85 -5.14
N ASP A 62 10.20 11.61 -5.60
CA ASP A 62 10.84 11.28 -6.88
C ASP A 62 10.05 11.88 -8.05
N LEU A 63 8.72 11.76 -8.01
CA LEU A 63 7.84 12.38 -9.00
C LEU A 63 8.02 13.91 -9.06
N VAL A 64 8.00 14.60 -7.91
CA VAL A 64 8.19 16.07 -7.86
C VAL A 64 9.58 16.48 -8.38
N SER A 65 10.60 15.69 -8.06
CA SER A 65 11.98 15.95 -8.51
C SER A 65 12.09 15.79 -10.03
N ALA A 66 11.50 14.72 -10.59
CA ALA A 66 11.42 14.49 -12.03
C ALA A 66 10.68 15.62 -12.75
N LEU A 67 9.51 16.04 -12.25
CA LEU A 67 8.73 17.13 -12.85
C LEU A 67 9.47 18.47 -12.83
N ARG A 68 10.22 18.74 -11.76
CA ARG A 68 11.08 19.93 -11.66
C ARG A 68 12.21 19.87 -12.69
N ALA A 69 12.85 18.71 -12.86
CA ALA A 69 13.87 18.51 -13.87
C ALA A 69 13.33 18.78 -15.29
N VAL A 70 12.16 18.22 -15.63
CA VAL A 70 11.50 18.45 -16.93
C VAL A 70 11.17 19.91 -17.16
N SER A 71 10.72 20.63 -16.12
CA SER A 71 10.41 22.07 -16.22
C SER A 71 11.65 22.94 -16.48
N HIS A 72 12.85 22.42 -16.17
CA HIS A 72 14.13 23.03 -16.52
C HIS A 72 14.74 22.48 -17.81
N GLY A 73 13.99 21.67 -18.57
CA GLY A 73 14.45 21.06 -19.83
C GLY A 73 15.40 19.88 -19.66
N ALA A 74 15.56 19.35 -18.44
CA ALA A 74 16.32 18.12 -18.21
C ALA A 74 15.50 16.88 -18.53
N ASP A 75 16.17 15.81 -18.95
CA ASP A 75 15.53 14.53 -19.18
C ASP A 75 15.23 13.84 -17.84
N ALA A 76 13.98 13.37 -17.69
CA ALA A 76 13.55 12.57 -16.55
C ALA A 76 12.79 11.33 -17.02
N SER A 77 13.14 10.83 -18.21
CA SER A 77 12.47 9.71 -18.87
C SER A 77 12.59 8.41 -18.05
N GLU A 78 13.62 8.27 -17.22
CA GLU A 78 13.77 7.13 -16.30
C GLU A 78 12.68 7.07 -15.22
N ILE A 79 12.15 8.22 -14.80
CA ILE A 79 11.18 8.32 -13.70
C ILE A 79 9.76 8.47 -14.24
N LEU A 80 9.58 9.31 -15.25
CA LEU A 80 8.27 9.64 -15.82
C LEU A 80 7.88 8.74 -17.00
N GLY A 81 8.85 7.99 -17.56
CA GLY A 81 8.69 7.22 -18.78
C GLY A 81 8.70 8.11 -20.03
N ASN A 82 8.67 7.48 -21.19
CA ASN A 82 8.73 8.18 -22.49
C ASN A 82 7.41 8.88 -22.89
N ASN A 83 6.27 8.48 -22.31
CA ASN A 83 4.95 9.03 -22.64
C ASN A 83 4.20 9.40 -21.36
N VAL A 84 4.49 10.59 -20.83
CA VAL A 84 3.83 11.09 -19.63
C VAL A 84 2.37 11.40 -19.94
N ARG A 85 1.44 10.67 -19.30
CA ARG A 85 0.00 10.96 -19.37
C ARG A 85 -0.35 12.08 -18.40
N TRP A 86 -0.06 13.31 -18.80
CA TRP A 86 -0.29 14.51 -17.98
C TRP A 86 -1.75 14.61 -17.53
N GLU A 87 -2.70 14.24 -18.38
CA GLU A 87 -4.13 14.24 -18.08
C GLU A 87 -4.45 13.29 -16.92
N ALA A 88 -3.88 12.07 -16.94
CA ALA A 88 -4.10 11.10 -15.88
C ALA A 88 -3.50 11.56 -14.55
N MET A 89 -2.32 12.18 -14.60
CA MET A 89 -1.66 12.73 -13.40
C MET A 89 -2.43 13.93 -12.82
N PHE A 90 -2.88 14.85 -13.68
CA PHE A 90 -3.66 16.01 -13.25
C PHE A 90 -5.03 15.59 -12.69
N ALA A 91 -5.70 14.62 -13.34
CA ALA A 91 -6.95 14.07 -12.85
C ALA A 91 -6.77 13.42 -11.46
N ALA A 92 -5.69 12.66 -11.25
CA ALA A 92 -5.39 12.07 -9.96
C ALA A 92 -5.14 13.13 -8.87
N LEU A 93 -4.39 14.20 -9.21
CA LEU A 93 -4.14 15.31 -8.31
C LEU A 93 -5.43 16.04 -7.92
N LEU A 94 -6.24 16.44 -8.91
CA LEU A 94 -7.51 17.13 -8.68
C LEU A 94 -8.48 16.28 -7.86
N SER A 95 -8.54 14.98 -8.14
CA SER A 95 -9.36 14.03 -7.36
C SER A 95 -8.94 14.01 -5.89
N LEU A 96 -7.63 14.04 -5.60
CA LEU A 96 -7.12 14.09 -4.23
C LEU A 96 -7.47 15.41 -3.54
N LEU A 97 -7.33 16.54 -4.25
CA LEU A 97 -7.63 17.87 -3.70
C LEU A 97 -9.12 18.03 -3.37
N LEU A 98 -10.02 17.58 -4.25
CA LEU A 98 -11.46 17.56 -4.02
C LEU A 98 -11.82 16.63 -2.84
N LYS A 99 -11.27 15.41 -2.80
CA LYS A 99 -11.49 14.45 -1.71
C LYS A 99 -11.01 14.97 -0.35
N LYS A 100 -10.00 15.85 -0.36
CA LYS A 100 -9.45 16.50 0.84
C LYS A 100 -10.07 17.86 1.12
N HIS A 101 -11.06 18.29 0.33
CA HIS A 101 -11.74 19.59 0.43
C HIS A 101 -10.77 20.79 0.41
N LEU A 102 -9.65 20.67 -0.31
CA LEU A 102 -8.68 21.76 -0.48
C LEU A 102 -9.11 22.76 -1.56
N ILE A 103 -9.96 22.31 -2.48
CA ILE A 103 -10.62 23.13 -3.50
C ILE A 103 -12.10 22.78 -3.52
N ALA A 104 -12.96 23.73 -3.89
CA ALA A 104 -14.38 23.48 -4.10
C ALA A 104 -14.66 23.10 -5.55
N ASP A 105 -15.54 22.11 -5.75
CA ASP A 105 -15.90 21.57 -7.07
C ASP A 105 -16.36 22.67 -8.05
N TRP A 106 -17.35 23.45 -7.62
CA TRP A 106 -17.95 24.52 -8.42
C TRP A 106 -16.97 25.66 -8.70
N GLU A 107 -16.18 26.05 -7.69
CA GLU A 107 -15.18 27.13 -7.82
C GLU A 107 -14.09 26.74 -8.81
N PHE A 108 -13.61 25.48 -8.76
CA PHE A 108 -12.63 24.97 -9.71
C PHE A 108 -13.15 25.00 -11.14
N VAL A 109 -14.40 24.57 -11.38
CA VAL A 109 -15.01 24.60 -12.71
C VAL A 109 -15.20 26.02 -13.21
N ASP A 110 -15.59 26.95 -12.34
CA ASP A 110 -15.76 28.35 -12.72
C ASP A 110 -14.44 29.05 -13.02
N GLU A 111 -13.36 28.75 -12.29
CA GLU A 111 -12.01 29.22 -12.63
C GLU A 111 -11.53 28.64 -13.97
N LEU A 112 -11.80 27.36 -14.26
CA LEU A 112 -11.41 26.74 -15.53
C LEU A 112 -12.08 27.41 -16.74
N LYS A 113 -13.34 27.83 -16.63
CA LYS A 113 -14.08 28.51 -17.72
C LYS A 113 -13.53 29.91 -18.06
N LYS A 114 -12.69 30.49 -17.21
CA LYS A 114 -12.11 31.83 -17.44
C LYS A 114 -10.87 31.81 -18.32
N ILE A 115 -10.28 30.63 -18.52
CA ILE A 115 -9.12 30.39 -19.38
C ILE A 115 -9.60 30.23 -20.82
#